data_AF-A0A3B4FY48-F1
#
_entry.id   AF-A0A3B4FY48-F1
#
_cell.length_a   1.000
_cell.length_b   1.000
_cell.length_c   1.000
_cell.angle_alpha   90.00
_cell.angle_beta   90.00
_cell.angle_gamma   90.00
#
_symmetry.space_group_name_H-M   'P 1'
#
loop_
_entity.id
_entity.type
_entity.pdbx_description
1 polymer ?
#
loop_
_entity_poly.entity_id
_entity_poly.type
_entity_poly.pdbx_seq_one_letter_code
_entity_poly.pdbx_strand_id
1 'polypeptide(L)'
;MASFSQMEVPLRPEMFDFHGVSMTNVITDNWDNVQDFKARPDDILISTYPKAGTDVVLINVVDLCYNKKGKTWQTSLIANDSFLSLPYSGTDLADKLPTTPRLIKTHLPVQFVPKSFWEQRCRVVYMARNAKDNVVSYFHFNRMNSALPEPGDWSTFLQDFMEGKRVYGSWYDHVNGWWEKKQTYSDFHYMFYEDLIEDYEKEIDRLCSFLGLSPSAEEKERIKASVTFDSMKQNKMTNYTTARKLNHEVSPFMRKGKVGDWKNHFTVAQNEQFDEDYKKKMKNPDLKFRCEIQRAG
;
A
#
# COMPACT_ATOMS: atom_id res chain seq x y z
N MET A 1 2.49 33.04 31.14
CA MET A 1 2.83 32.58 29.77
C MET A 1 3.41 31.18 29.91
N ALA A 2 2.64 30.15 29.59
CA ALA A 2 3.11 28.78 29.67
C ALA A 2 4.05 28.50 28.49
N SER A 3 5.30 28.15 28.83
CA SER A 3 6.33 27.65 27.93
C SER A 3 5.77 26.52 27.06
N PHE A 4 5.85 26.69 25.73
CA PHE A 4 5.68 25.58 24.79
C PHE A 4 6.72 24.52 25.13
N SER A 5 6.29 23.42 25.74
CA SER A 5 7.15 22.24 25.89
C SER A 5 7.62 21.86 24.50
N GLN A 6 8.94 21.82 24.32
CA GLN A 6 9.57 21.17 23.17
C GLN A 6 8.90 19.80 23.02
N MET A 7 8.10 19.61 21.97
CA MET A 7 7.62 18.29 21.62
C MET A 7 8.87 17.49 21.27
N GLU A 8 9.25 16.55 22.14
CA GLU A 8 10.32 15.59 21.84
C GLU A 8 10.03 14.99 20.45
N VAL A 9 10.97 15.18 19.52
CA VAL A 9 10.91 14.52 18.22
C VAL A 9 10.94 13.03 18.53
N PRO A 10 9.89 12.25 18.16
CA PRO A 10 9.91 10.82 18.41
C PRO A 10 11.14 10.22 17.73
N LEU A 11 11.93 9.45 18.47
CA LEU A 11 13.03 8.68 17.90
C LEU A 11 12.46 7.81 16.78
N ARG A 12 12.93 8.02 15.55
CA ARG A 12 12.57 7.17 14.42
C ARG A 12 13.12 5.77 14.66
N PRO A 13 12.38 4.71 14.31
CA PRO A 13 12.82 3.35 14.53
C PRO A 13 14.00 2.98 13.62
N GLU A 14 14.87 2.12 14.12
CA GLU A 14 15.93 1.50 13.33
C GLU A 14 15.41 0.29 12.55
N MET A 15 16.01 0.03 11.38
CA MET A 15 15.74 -1.17 10.61
C MET A 15 16.67 -2.30 11.03
N PHE A 16 16.17 -3.53 10.99
CA PHE A 16 16.96 -4.72 11.18
C PHE A 16 16.49 -5.85 10.25
N ASP A 17 17.34 -6.87 10.08
CA ASP A 17 16.99 -8.06 9.32
C ASP A 17 15.99 -8.91 10.12
N PHE A 18 14.80 -9.09 9.55
CA PHE A 18 13.76 -9.94 10.09
C PHE A 18 13.47 -11.05 9.09
N HIS A 19 14.12 -12.21 9.30
CA HIS A 19 14.03 -13.38 8.43
C HIS A 19 14.33 -13.06 6.95
N GLY A 20 15.40 -12.29 6.70
CA GLY A 20 15.82 -11.89 5.35
C GLY A 20 15.07 -10.69 4.77
N VAL A 21 14.23 -10.01 5.56
CA VAL A 21 13.47 -8.83 5.15
C VAL A 21 13.75 -7.68 6.10
N SER A 22 14.09 -6.50 5.56
CA SER A 22 14.29 -5.29 6.36
C SER A 22 12.96 -4.82 6.98
N MET A 23 12.89 -4.78 8.31
CA MET A 23 11.70 -4.44 9.10
C MET A 23 12.05 -3.51 10.26
N THR A 24 11.03 -3.04 10.99
CA THR A 24 11.18 -2.28 12.24
C THR A 24 10.39 -2.94 13.36
N ASN A 25 10.79 -2.66 14.61
CA ASN A 25 10.11 -3.15 15.81
C ASN A 25 8.63 -2.72 15.86
N VAL A 26 8.30 -1.56 15.31
CA VAL A 26 6.91 -1.08 15.22
C VAL A 26 5.98 -2.08 14.50
N ILE A 27 6.51 -2.88 13.57
CA ILE A 27 5.79 -3.91 12.84
C ILE A 27 5.93 -5.29 13.52
N THR A 28 7.12 -5.61 14.02
CA THR A 28 7.45 -6.97 14.50
C THR A 28 7.20 -7.18 15.98
N ASP A 29 6.97 -6.15 16.80
CA ASP A 29 6.69 -6.31 18.23
C ASP A 29 5.38 -7.08 18.50
N ASN A 30 4.44 -7.07 17.55
CA ASN A 30 3.17 -7.83 17.61
C ASN A 30 3.20 -9.10 16.75
N TRP A 31 4.38 -9.61 16.40
CA TRP A 31 4.53 -10.64 15.38
C TRP A 31 3.80 -11.96 15.70
N ASP A 32 3.86 -12.43 16.94
CA ASP A 32 3.19 -13.68 17.35
C ASP A 32 1.68 -13.61 17.08
N ASN A 33 1.04 -12.49 17.46
CA ASN A 33 -0.38 -12.26 17.19
C ASN A 33 -0.69 -12.14 15.70
N VAL A 34 0.23 -11.57 14.91
CA VAL A 34 0.10 -11.52 13.44
C VAL A 34 0.12 -12.95 12.89
N GLN A 35 1.08 -13.78 13.30
CA GLN A 35 1.20 -15.16 12.83
C GLN A 35 -0.01 -16.02 13.24
N ASP A 36 -0.53 -15.81 14.44
CA ASP A 36 -1.65 -16.55 15.00
C ASP A 36 -3.03 -16.01 14.58
N PHE A 37 -3.06 -14.89 13.85
CA PHE A 37 -4.29 -14.25 13.39
C PHE A 37 -5.25 -15.25 12.75
N LYS A 38 -6.53 -15.18 13.10
CA LYS A 38 -7.57 -16.09 12.59
C LYS A 38 -8.39 -15.38 11.52
N ALA A 39 -8.01 -15.61 10.27
CA ALA A 39 -8.82 -15.21 9.13
C ALA A 39 -10.18 -15.93 9.13
N ARG A 40 -11.21 -15.28 8.59
CA ARG A 40 -12.53 -15.84 8.32
C ARG A 40 -12.64 -16.18 6.82
N PRO A 41 -13.43 -17.19 6.43
CA PRO A 41 -13.57 -17.58 5.01
C PRO A 41 -13.97 -16.43 4.07
N ASP A 42 -14.75 -15.47 4.58
CA ASP A 42 -15.25 -14.33 3.82
C ASP A 42 -14.32 -13.12 3.83
N ASP A 43 -13.24 -13.12 4.64
CA ASP A 43 -12.27 -12.03 4.68
C ASP A 43 -11.67 -11.75 3.29
N ILE A 44 -11.41 -10.47 3.04
CA ILE A 44 -10.70 -10.02 1.84
C ILE A 44 -9.36 -9.43 2.28
N LEU A 45 -8.27 -10.08 1.88
CA LEU A 45 -6.92 -9.60 2.10
C LEU A 45 -6.53 -8.62 1.00
N ILE A 46 -6.23 -7.39 1.37
CA ILE A 46 -5.77 -6.32 0.50
C ILE A 46 -4.29 -6.09 0.75
N SER A 47 -3.44 -6.46 -0.20
CA SER A 47 -1.99 -6.38 -0.06
C SER A 47 -1.33 -5.53 -1.13
N THR A 48 -0.24 -4.87 -0.75
CA THR A 48 0.54 -3.99 -1.63
C THR A 48 1.93 -3.79 -1.04
N TYR A 49 2.93 -3.52 -1.87
CA TYR A 49 4.14 -2.87 -1.36
C TYR A 49 3.80 -1.43 -0.90
N PRO A 50 4.46 -0.87 0.13
CA PRO A 50 4.21 0.51 0.55
C PRO A 50 4.15 1.48 -0.63
N LYS A 51 3.18 2.40 -0.59
CA LYS A 51 3.01 3.49 -1.58
C LYS A 51 2.67 3.03 -3.02
N ALA A 52 2.15 1.82 -3.18
CA ALA A 52 1.57 1.37 -4.43
C ALA A 52 0.12 1.86 -4.68
N GLY A 53 -0.53 2.54 -3.71
CA GLY A 53 -1.89 3.11 -3.85
C GLY A 53 -2.97 2.47 -2.94
N THR A 54 -2.55 1.72 -1.94
CA THR A 54 -3.34 0.84 -1.05
C THR A 54 -4.54 1.52 -0.41
N ASP A 55 -4.29 2.55 0.39
CA ASP A 55 -5.31 3.18 1.24
C ASP A 55 -6.26 4.06 0.44
N VAL A 56 -5.71 4.72 -0.57
CA VAL A 56 -6.37 5.77 -1.32
C VAL A 56 -7.29 5.12 -2.36
N VAL A 57 -6.77 4.28 -3.24
CA VAL A 57 -7.62 3.81 -4.34
C VAL A 57 -8.20 2.43 -4.05
N LEU A 58 -7.35 1.48 -3.66
CA LEU A 58 -7.77 0.07 -3.62
C LEU A 58 -8.81 -0.23 -2.55
N ILE A 59 -8.54 0.16 -1.31
CA ILE A 59 -9.52 -0.06 -0.25
C ILE A 59 -10.79 0.74 -0.54
N ASN A 60 -10.70 1.91 -1.19
CA ASN A 60 -11.87 2.78 -1.39
C ASN A 60 -12.80 2.16 -2.40
N VAL A 61 -12.21 1.64 -3.46
CA VAL A 61 -12.92 0.87 -4.44
C VAL A 61 -13.56 -0.36 -3.79
N VAL A 62 -12.80 -1.18 -3.05
CA VAL A 62 -13.34 -2.42 -2.47
C VAL A 62 -14.48 -2.11 -1.48
N ASP A 63 -14.31 -1.14 -0.60
CA ASP A 63 -15.34 -0.74 0.36
C ASP A 63 -16.58 -0.21 -0.35
N LEU A 64 -16.45 0.68 -1.33
CA LEU A 64 -17.60 1.23 -2.03
C LEU A 64 -18.30 0.20 -2.93
N CYS A 65 -17.57 -0.78 -3.47
CA CYS A 65 -18.16 -1.91 -4.19
C CYS A 65 -19.08 -2.74 -3.26
N TYR A 66 -18.70 -2.93 -2.00
CA TYR A 66 -19.51 -3.66 -1.01
C TYR A 66 -20.59 -2.79 -0.35
N ASN A 67 -20.25 -1.55 -0.02
CA ASN A 67 -21.04 -0.64 0.77
C ASN A 67 -21.64 0.45 -0.11
N LYS A 68 -22.67 0.06 -0.86
CA LYS A 68 -23.46 0.90 -1.79
C LYS A 68 -24.04 2.19 -1.18
N LYS A 69 -23.95 2.37 0.14
CA LYS A 69 -24.49 3.50 0.90
C LYS A 69 -23.43 4.48 1.42
N GLY A 70 -22.16 4.29 1.09
CA GLY A 70 -21.09 5.24 1.43
C GLY A 70 -20.90 5.46 2.94
N LYS A 71 -21.23 4.46 3.78
CA LYS A 71 -20.99 4.55 5.22
C LYS A 71 -19.51 4.33 5.53
N THR A 72 -19.09 4.96 6.63
CA THR A 72 -17.73 5.11 7.15
C THR A 72 -16.83 3.89 6.97
N TRP A 73 -15.73 4.11 6.26
CA TRP A 73 -14.41 3.49 6.38
C TRP A 73 -14.18 2.71 7.67
N GLN A 74 -14.28 1.39 7.61
CA GLN A 74 -13.82 0.50 8.68
C GLN A 74 -13.01 -0.63 8.06
N THR A 75 -11.72 -0.34 7.85
CA THR A 75 -10.72 -1.36 7.52
C THR A 75 -9.76 -1.49 8.68
N SER A 76 -9.17 -2.67 8.80
CA SER A 76 -8.09 -2.90 9.76
C SER A 76 -6.85 -3.40 9.05
N LEU A 77 -5.72 -2.99 9.61
CA LEU A 77 -4.39 -3.42 9.24
C LEU A 77 -3.98 -4.54 10.16
N ILE A 78 -3.57 -5.72 9.67
CA ILE A 78 -3.14 -6.81 10.57
C ILE A 78 -1.83 -6.44 11.27
N ALA A 79 -0.90 -5.86 10.52
CA ALA A 79 0.34 -5.31 11.04
C ALA A 79 0.12 -3.83 11.36
N ASN A 80 0.43 -3.39 12.59
CA ASN A 80 0.19 -2.05 13.09
C ASN A 80 0.41 -0.95 12.04
N ASP A 81 -0.58 -0.08 11.85
CA ASP A 81 -0.31 1.17 11.14
C ASP A 81 0.49 2.09 12.05
N SER A 82 1.80 1.95 11.94
CA SER A 82 2.81 2.67 12.74
C SER A 82 2.50 4.17 12.89
N PHE A 83 1.82 4.80 11.92
CA PHE A 83 1.54 6.24 11.92
C PHE A 83 0.16 6.66 12.42
N LEU A 84 -0.82 5.76 12.51
CA LEU A 84 -2.17 6.09 13.00
C LEU A 84 -2.28 6.22 14.53
N SER A 85 -1.22 5.85 15.26
CA SER A 85 -1.14 5.99 16.73
C SER A 85 -2.37 5.41 17.44
N LEU A 86 -2.80 4.21 17.02
CA LEU A 86 -3.96 3.54 17.61
C LEU A 86 -3.55 2.85 18.92
N PRO A 87 -4.40 2.88 19.96
CA PRO A 87 -4.11 2.24 21.25
C PRO A 87 -4.25 0.71 21.22
N TYR A 88 -4.55 0.12 20.07
CA TYR A 88 -4.78 -1.31 19.87
C TYR A 88 -3.87 -1.84 18.79
N SER A 89 -3.51 -3.13 18.89
CA SER A 89 -2.79 -3.81 17.83
C SER A 89 -3.66 -3.92 16.57
N GLY A 90 -3.02 -3.98 15.41
CA GLY A 90 -3.70 -4.18 14.13
C GLY A 90 -4.60 -5.44 14.09
N THR A 91 -4.13 -6.52 14.72
CA THR A 91 -4.86 -7.78 14.91
C THR A 91 -6.12 -7.58 15.75
N ASP A 92 -6.05 -6.85 16.88
CA ASP A 92 -7.23 -6.57 17.72
C ASP A 92 -8.29 -5.76 16.98
N LEU A 93 -7.84 -4.78 16.19
CA LEU A 93 -8.73 -3.95 15.38
C LEU A 93 -9.42 -4.78 14.30
N ALA A 94 -8.69 -5.72 13.68
CA ALA A 94 -9.23 -6.62 12.66
C ALA A 94 -10.30 -7.56 13.24
N ASP A 95 -10.12 -8.03 14.46
CA ASP A 95 -11.11 -8.90 15.12
C ASP A 95 -12.37 -8.16 15.55
N LYS A 96 -12.25 -6.87 15.88
CA LYS A 96 -13.37 -6.01 16.28
C LYS A 96 -14.10 -5.35 15.10
N LEU A 97 -13.68 -5.58 13.85
CA LEU A 97 -14.39 -5.06 12.68
C LEU A 97 -15.83 -5.61 12.65
N PRO A 98 -16.86 -4.75 12.65
CA PRO A 98 -18.26 -5.18 12.63
C PRO A 98 -18.75 -5.53 11.22
N THR A 99 -17.91 -5.37 10.20
CA THR A 99 -18.26 -5.60 8.80
C THR A 99 -18.10 -7.07 8.40
N THR A 100 -18.91 -7.48 7.42
CA THR A 100 -18.87 -8.82 6.81
C THR A 100 -19.12 -8.61 5.31
N PRO A 101 -18.13 -8.85 4.43
CA PRO A 101 -16.77 -9.34 4.74
C PRO A 101 -15.90 -8.31 5.48
N ARG A 102 -14.89 -8.77 6.23
CA ARG A 102 -13.85 -7.87 6.75
C ARG A 102 -12.85 -7.53 5.64
N LEU A 103 -12.50 -6.26 5.54
CA LEU A 103 -11.44 -5.80 4.64
C LEU A 103 -10.15 -5.63 5.45
N ILE A 104 -9.17 -6.47 5.10
CA ILE A 104 -7.95 -6.62 5.88
C ILE A 104 -6.74 -6.15 5.06
N LYS A 105 -6.11 -5.06 5.47
CA LYS A 105 -4.95 -4.49 4.78
C LYS A 105 -3.65 -5.09 5.30
N THR A 106 -2.66 -5.26 4.41
CA THR A 106 -1.28 -5.55 4.78
C THR A 106 -0.26 -5.01 3.76
N HIS A 107 0.97 -4.83 4.22
CA HIS A 107 2.15 -4.60 3.39
C HIS A 107 3.18 -5.73 3.52
N LEU A 108 2.82 -6.83 4.21
CA LEU A 108 3.71 -7.94 4.42
C LEU A 108 4.07 -8.61 3.08
N PRO A 109 5.35 -8.98 2.88
CA PRO A 109 5.73 -9.94 1.85
C PRO A 109 4.88 -11.21 1.94
N VAL A 110 4.67 -11.88 0.81
CA VAL A 110 3.74 -13.02 0.73
C VAL A 110 4.06 -14.15 1.72
N GLN A 111 5.35 -14.39 1.98
CA GLN A 111 5.83 -15.41 2.93
C GLN A 111 5.51 -15.10 4.39
N PHE A 112 5.15 -13.85 4.69
CA PHE A 112 4.83 -13.34 6.03
C PHE A 112 3.32 -13.20 6.26
N VAL A 113 2.50 -13.46 5.25
CA VAL A 113 1.04 -13.47 5.40
C VAL A 113 0.62 -14.64 6.30
N PRO A 114 -0.27 -14.42 7.29
CA PRO A 114 -0.73 -15.48 8.19
C PRO A 114 -1.32 -16.66 7.43
N LYS A 115 -0.96 -17.89 7.83
CA LYS A 115 -1.35 -19.11 7.11
C LYS A 115 -2.86 -19.29 7.01
N SER A 116 -3.60 -18.79 8.00
CA SER A 116 -5.06 -18.86 8.04
C SER A 116 -5.73 -18.28 6.79
N PHE A 117 -5.15 -17.23 6.16
CA PHE A 117 -5.73 -16.67 4.93
C PHE A 117 -5.75 -17.69 3.79
N TRP A 118 -4.71 -18.51 3.70
CA TRP A 118 -4.59 -19.55 2.69
C TRP A 118 -5.47 -20.75 3.03
N GLU A 119 -5.50 -21.15 4.30
CA GLU A 119 -6.29 -22.28 4.80
C GLU A 119 -7.80 -22.03 4.66
N GLN A 120 -8.26 -20.81 4.93
CA GLN A 120 -9.66 -20.40 4.82
C GLN A 120 -10.06 -20.01 3.39
N ARG A 121 -9.12 -20.07 2.44
CA ARG A 121 -9.33 -19.68 1.04
C ARG A 121 -9.87 -18.25 0.89
N CYS A 122 -9.39 -17.33 1.72
CA CYS A 122 -9.78 -15.93 1.66
C CYS A 122 -9.47 -15.32 0.28
N ARG A 123 -10.30 -14.39 -0.16
CA ARG A 123 -10.02 -13.66 -1.41
C ARG A 123 -8.88 -12.69 -1.20
N VAL A 124 -8.00 -12.61 -2.19
CA VAL A 124 -6.84 -11.71 -2.16
C VAL A 124 -6.91 -10.71 -3.29
N VAL A 125 -6.75 -9.44 -2.95
CA VAL A 125 -6.55 -8.37 -3.91
C VAL A 125 -5.17 -7.77 -3.69
N TYR A 126 -4.32 -7.86 -4.71
CA TYR A 126 -2.99 -7.28 -4.69
C TYR A 126 -2.87 -6.18 -5.74
N MET A 127 -2.37 -5.01 -5.34
CA MET A 127 -2.06 -3.95 -6.28
C MET A 127 -0.56 -3.64 -6.29
N ALA A 128 -0.02 -3.64 -7.50
CA ALA A 128 1.36 -3.28 -7.77
C ALA A 128 1.44 -1.89 -8.42
N ARG A 129 2.57 -1.23 -8.28
CA ARG A 129 2.89 0.04 -8.96
C ARG A 129 4.32 -0.02 -9.43
N ASN A 130 4.62 0.62 -10.55
CA ASN A 130 5.98 0.68 -11.09
C ASN A 130 6.97 1.16 -10.04
N ALA A 131 8.15 0.54 -10.03
CA ALA A 131 9.14 0.74 -8.97
C ALA A 131 9.62 2.19 -8.88
N LYS A 132 9.77 2.89 -10.02
CA LYS A 132 10.30 4.26 -10.09
C LYS A 132 9.38 5.27 -9.40
N ASP A 133 8.09 5.25 -9.72
CA ASP A 133 7.12 6.09 -8.99
C ASP A 133 6.92 5.64 -7.55
N ASN A 134 7.01 4.33 -7.29
CA ASN A 134 6.90 3.79 -5.95
C ASN A 134 8.01 4.34 -5.04
N VAL A 135 9.29 4.26 -5.44
CA VAL A 135 10.42 4.75 -4.64
C VAL A 135 10.33 6.25 -4.41
N VAL A 136 9.91 7.05 -5.40
CA VAL A 136 9.71 8.50 -5.20
C VAL A 136 8.61 8.76 -4.19
N SER A 137 7.48 8.07 -4.32
CA SER A 137 6.39 8.21 -3.35
C SER A 137 6.81 7.74 -1.96
N TYR A 138 7.68 6.75 -1.86
CA TYR A 138 8.15 6.19 -0.61
C TYR A 138 9.16 7.09 0.08
N PHE A 139 10.07 7.72 -0.67
CA PHE A 139 11.00 8.72 -0.15
C PHE A 139 10.25 9.88 0.54
N HIS A 140 9.30 10.50 -0.17
CA HIS A 140 8.51 11.59 0.40
C HIS A 140 7.65 11.15 1.59
N PHE A 141 7.15 9.90 1.57
CA PHE A 141 6.42 9.35 2.70
C PHE A 141 7.30 9.13 3.94
N ASN A 142 8.55 8.65 3.78
CA ASN A 142 9.46 8.51 4.91
C ASN A 142 9.84 9.88 5.49
N ARG A 143 10.06 10.90 4.63
CA ARG A 143 10.34 12.26 5.08
C ARG A 143 9.24 12.83 5.99
N MET A 144 7.98 12.64 5.62
CA MET A 144 6.85 13.14 6.42
C MET A 144 6.45 12.23 7.59
N ASN A 145 6.75 10.94 7.55
CA ASN A 145 6.29 9.98 8.56
C ASN A 145 7.37 9.66 9.59
N SER A 146 7.23 10.17 10.81
CA SER A 146 8.18 9.90 11.91
C SER A 146 8.10 8.48 12.48
N ALA A 147 7.12 7.68 12.05
CA ALA A 147 7.03 6.27 12.41
C ALA A 147 7.96 5.36 11.58
N LEU A 148 8.64 5.93 10.58
CA LEU A 148 9.56 5.23 9.70
C LEU A 148 11.00 5.67 9.98
N PRO A 149 12.01 4.83 9.64
CA PRO A 149 13.42 5.17 9.74
C PRO A 149 13.76 6.48 9.01
N GLU A 150 14.88 7.10 9.38
CA GLU A 150 15.35 8.30 8.69
C GLU A 150 15.51 8.01 7.17
N PRO A 151 15.00 8.89 6.29
CA PRO A 151 15.10 8.68 4.86
C PRO A 151 16.48 9.00 4.29
N GLY A 152 17.29 9.82 4.97
CA GLY A 152 18.52 10.36 4.38
C GLY A 152 18.25 11.25 3.15
N ASP A 153 19.24 11.39 2.29
CA ASP A 153 19.10 12.05 1.00
C ASP A 153 18.50 11.12 -0.07
N TRP A 154 18.08 11.71 -1.19
CA TRP A 154 17.43 10.97 -2.29
C TRP A 154 18.31 9.86 -2.89
N SER A 155 19.61 10.11 -3.08
CA SER A 155 20.51 9.16 -3.72
C SER A 155 20.75 7.94 -2.82
N THR A 156 20.98 8.18 -1.53
CA THR A 156 21.12 7.10 -0.53
C THR A 156 19.82 6.31 -0.42
N PHE A 157 18.66 6.98 -0.36
CA PHE A 157 17.36 6.31 -0.30
C PHE A 157 17.09 5.42 -1.54
N LEU A 158 17.44 5.91 -2.74
CA LEU A 158 17.28 5.16 -3.98
C LEU A 158 18.16 3.91 -3.99
N GLN A 159 19.42 4.03 -3.54
CA GLN A 159 20.34 2.90 -3.44
C GLN A 159 19.83 1.86 -2.43
N ASP A 160 19.40 2.30 -1.24
CA ASP A 160 18.80 1.41 -0.22
C ASP A 160 17.55 0.70 -0.75
N PHE A 161 16.71 1.40 -1.52
CA PHE A 161 15.54 0.82 -2.17
C PHE A 161 15.93 -0.27 -3.17
N MET A 162 16.92 -0.02 -4.03
CA MET A 162 17.44 -1.02 -4.97
C MET A 162 17.99 -2.23 -4.23
N GLU A 163 18.69 -2.04 -3.12
CA GLU A 163 19.27 -3.12 -2.30
C GLU A 163 18.23 -3.84 -1.41
N GLY A 164 16.98 -3.41 -1.40
CA GLY A 164 15.93 -3.98 -0.55
C GLY A 164 16.08 -3.64 0.94
N LYS A 165 16.86 -2.60 1.27
CA LYS A 165 17.10 -2.08 2.62
C LYS A 165 16.09 -1.04 3.04
N ARG A 166 14.82 -1.20 2.66
CA ARG A 166 13.69 -0.38 3.15
C ARG A 166 12.72 -1.26 3.92
N VAL A 167 11.89 -0.65 4.76
CA VAL A 167 10.87 -1.38 5.53
C VAL A 167 9.97 -2.17 4.57
N TYR A 168 9.68 -3.43 4.90
CA TYR A 168 9.06 -4.46 4.05
C TYR A 168 9.96 -5.06 2.96
N GLY A 169 11.25 -4.71 2.96
CA GLY A 169 12.29 -5.32 2.15
C GLY A 169 12.33 -4.86 0.70
N SER A 170 12.79 -5.77 -0.16
CA SER A 170 12.93 -5.59 -1.61
C SER A 170 11.58 -5.45 -2.31
N TRP A 171 11.37 -4.32 -3.00
CA TRP A 171 10.21 -4.15 -3.88
C TRP A 171 10.14 -5.26 -4.94
N TYR A 172 11.28 -5.67 -5.48
CA TYR A 172 11.37 -6.71 -6.52
C TYR A 172 10.87 -8.05 -5.99
N ASP A 173 11.37 -8.48 -4.83
CA ASP A 173 10.97 -9.77 -4.23
C ASP A 173 9.50 -9.73 -3.80
N HIS A 174 9.03 -8.57 -3.33
CA HIS A 174 7.64 -8.38 -2.97
C HIS A 174 6.71 -8.58 -4.18
N VAL A 175 6.89 -7.82 -5.27
CA VAL A 175 5.99 -7.93 -6.44
C VAL A 175 6.09 -9.30 -7.13
N ASN A 176 7.30 -9.88 -7.21
CA ASN A 176 7.48 -11.21 -7.79
C ASN A 176 6.84 -12.30 -6.92
N GLY A 177 7.05 -12.29 -5.60
CA GLY A 177 6.47 -13.30 -4.71
C GLY A 177 4.94 -13.29 -4.72
N TRP A 178 4.32 -12.10 -4.74
CA TRP A 178 2.87 -11.97 -4.88
C TRP A 178 2.37 -12.41 -6.27
N TRP A 179 3.14 -12.15 -7.33
CA TRP A 179 2.82 -12.62 -8.69
C TRP A 179 2.92 -14.14 -8.83
N GLU A 180 3.92 -14.77 -8.20
CA GLU A 180 4.06 -16.23 -8.15
C GLU A 180 2.92 -16.88 -7.36
N LYS A 181 2.55 -16.28 -6.21
CA LYS A 181 1.42 -16.76 -5.42
C LYS A 181 0.12 -16.74 -6.21
N LYS A 182 -0.14 -15.70 -7.00
CA LYS A 182 -1.29 -15.62 -7.91
C LYS A 182 -1.37 -16.83 -8.86
N GLN A 183 -0.24 -17.38 -9.32
CA GLN A 183 -0.24 -18.56 -10.22
C GLN A 183 -0.68 -19.85 -9.52
N THR A 184 -0.56 -19.92 -8.19
CA THR A 184 -0.83 -21.13 -7.40
C THR A 184 -2.10 -21.02 -6.55
N TYR A 185 -2.71 -19.85 -6.48
CA TYR A 185 -3.86 -19.56 -5.63
C TYR A 185 -5.02 -18.99 -6.44
N SER A 186 -6.15 -19.70 -6.45
CA SER A 186 -7.31 -19.41 -7.32
C SER A 186 -7.99 -18.08 -7.00
N ASP A 187 -8.13 -17.76 -5.72
CA ASP A 187 -8.94 -16.63 -5.25
C ASP A 187 -8.10 -15.35 -5.16
N PHE A 188 -7.48 -14.98 -6.29
CA PHE A 188 -6.51 -13.91 -6.38
C PHE A 188 -6.82 -12.91 -7.52
N HIS A 189 -6.88 -11.63 -7.19
CA HIS A 189 -6.92 -10.53 -8.14
C HIS A 189 -5.66 -9.69 -8.06
N TYR A 190 -4.83 -9.71 -9.12
CA TYR A 190 -3.62 -8.91 -9.22
C TYR A 190 -3.85 -7.77 -10.20
N MET A 191 -3.71 -6.53 -9.73
CA MET A 191 -3.94 -5.33 -10.53
C MET A 191 -2.74 -4.39 -10.50
N PHE A 192 -2.71 -3.45 -11.45
CA PHE A 192 -1.66 -2.44 -11.56
C PHE A 192 -2.26 -1.06 -11.34
N TYR A 193 -1.57 -0.25 -10.53
CA TYR A 193 -1.93 1.15 -10.31
C TYR A 193 -2.02 1.91 -11.64
N GLU A 194 -1.12 1.60 -12.57
CA GLU A 194 -1.09 2.22 -13.89
C GLU A 194 -2.35 1.94 -14.71
N ASP A 195 -2.83 0.70 -14.70
CA ASP A 195 -4.05 0.29 -15.40
C ASP A 195 -5.27 0.98 -14.79
N LEU A 196 -5.31 1.09 -13.46
CA LEU A 196 -6.38 1.75 -12.72
C LEU A 196 -6.48 3.25 -13.02
N ILE A 197 -5.34 3.91 -13.26
CA ILE A 197 -5.31 5.33 -13.64
C ILE A 197 -5.64 5.53 -15.12
N GLU A 198 -5.24 4.59 -15.99
CA GLU A 198 -5.48 4.70 -17.44
C GLU A 198 -6.93 4.36 -17.82
N ASP A 199 -7.47 3.24 -17.33
CA ASP A 199 -8.81 2.76 -17.66
C ASP A 199 -9.52 2.28 -16.38
N TYR A 200 -9.96 3.27 -15.60
CA TYR A 200 -10.62 3.04 -14.33
C TYR A 200 -11.82 2.09 -14.45
N GLU A 201 -12.71 2.32 -15.42
CA GLU A 201 -13.96 1.56 -15.54
C GLU A 201 -13.71 0.08 -15.79
N LYS A 202 -12.76 -0.25 -16.66
CA LYS A 202 -12.36 -1.62 -16.94
C LYS A 202 -11.76 -2.32 -15.71
N GLU A 203 -10.90 -1.64 -14.97
CA GLU A 203 -10.28 -2.22 -13.77
C GLU A 203 -11.30 -2.42 -12.64
N ILE A 204 -12.25 -1.49 -12.48
CA ILE A 204 -13.37 -1.68 -11.55
C ILE A 204 -14.25 -2.85 -11.96
N ASP A 205 -14.55 -3.01 -13.24
CA ASP A 205 -15.38 -4.12 -13.72
C ASP A 205 -14.73 -5.48 -13.47
N ARG A 206 -13.41 -5.58 -13.67
CA ARG A 206 -12.64 -6.78 -13.35
C ARG A 206 -12.65 -7.08 -11.85
N LEU A 207 -12.46 -6.05 -11.01
CA LEU A 207 -12.47 -6.19 -9.57
C LEU A 207 -13.87 -6.57 -9.05
N CYS A 208 -14.93 -5.92 -9.51
CA CYS A 208 -16.31 -6.27 -9.17
C CYS A 208 -16.64 -7.70 -9.58
N SER A 209 -16.24 -8.11 -10.79
CA SER A 209 -16.43 -9.49 -11.25
C SER A 209 -15.73 -10.50 -10.34
N PHE A 210 -14.48 -10.23 -9.95
CA PHE A 210 -13.75 -11.06 -8.98
C PHE A 210 -14.43 -11.11 -7.61
N LEU A 211 -14.98 -9.99 -7.16
CA LEU A 211 -15.68 -9.90 -5.88
C LEU A 211 -17.11 -10.49 -5.91
N GLY A 212 -17.60 -10.92 -7.08
CA GLY A 212 -18.97 -11.42 -7.26
C GLY A 212 -20.02 -10.31 -7.17
N LEU A 213 -19.67 -9.09 -7.56
CA LEU A 213 -20.51 -7.90 -7.45
C LEU A 213 -20.89 -7.37 -8.84
N SER A 214 -22.10 -6.84 -8.94
CA SER A 214 -22.63 -6.23 -10.16
C SER A 214 -23.19 -4.83 -9.87
N PRO A 215 -22.33 -3.81 -9.69
CA PRO A 215 -22.80 -2.46 -9.44
C PRO A 215 -23.46 -1.87 -10.69
N SER A 216 -24.48 -1.03 -10.50
CA SER A 216 -25.11 -0.26 -11.57
C SER A 216 -24.14 0.78 -12.16
N ALA A 217 -24.45 1.30 -13.35
CA ALA A 217 -23.65 2.37 -13.95
C ALA A 217 -23.54 3.60 -13.02
N GLU A 218 -24.66 4.00 -12.40
CA GLU A 218 -24.70 5.08 -11.40
C GLU A 218 -23.82 4.79 -10.18
N GLU A 219 -23.82 3.55 -9.69
CA GLU A 219 -22.91 3.14 -8.60
C GLU A 219 -21.45 3.28 -9.04
N LYS A 220 -21.08 2.79 -10.22
CA LYS A 220 -19.70 2.91 -10.74
C LYS A 220 -19.26 4.37 -10.90
N GLU A 221 -20.14 5.24 -11.41
CA GLU A 221 -19.86 6.67 -11.53
C GLU A 221 -19.65 7.34 -10.16
N ARG A 222 -20.47 7.01 -9.17
CA ARG A 222 -20.27 7.50 -7.79
C ARG A 222 -18.94 7.04 -7.20
N ILE A 223 -18.57 5.77 -7.41
CA ILE A 223 -17.28 5.25 -6.94
C ILE A 223 -16.14 6.04 -7.62
N LYS A 224 -16.18 6.17 -8.95
CA LYS A 224 -15.19 6.92 -9.74
C LYS A 224 -15.00 8.34 -9.22
N ALA A 225 -16.11 9.05 -9.00
CA ALA A 225 -16.09 10.42 -8.48
C ALA A 225 -15.50 10.51 -7.06
N SER A 226 -15.73 9.50 -6.22
CA SER A 226 -15.26 9.46 -4.83
C SER A 226 -13.76 9.16 -4.72
N VAL A 227 -13.20 8.41 -5.67
CA VAL A 227 -11.80 7.97 -5.64
C VAL A 227 -10.87 8.77 -6.57
N THR A 228 -11.34 9.89 -7.12
CA THR A 228 -10.46 10.82 -7.83
C THR A 228 -9.43 11.41 -6.87
N PHE A 229 -8.24 11.73 -7.36
CA PHE A 229 -7.18 12.30 -6.52
C PHE A 229 -7.64 13.54 -5.76
N ASP A 230 -8.41 14.43 -6.40
CA ASP A 230 -8.89 15.67 -5.78
C ASP A 230 -9.95 15.40 -4.69
N SER A 231 -10.93 14.54 -4.96
CA SER A 231 -11.93 14.11 -3.96
C SER A 231 -11.24 13.52 -2.73
N MET A 232 -10.28 12.63 -2.97
CA MET A 232 -9.54 11.95 -1.93
C MET A 232 -8.58 12.85 -1.14
N LYS A 233 -8.04 13.88 -1.79
CA LYS A 233 -7.20 14.90 -1.14
C LYS A 233 -8.01 15.76 -0.18
N GLN A 234 -9.28 16.02 -0.50
CA GLN A 234 -10.19 16.79 0.35
C GLN A 234 -10.80 15.93 1.47
N ASN A 235 -10.90 14.62 1.28
CA ASN A 235 -11.48 13.71 2.27
C ASN A 235 -10.52 13.42 3.43
N LYS A 236 -10.91 13.83 4.65
CA LYS A 236 -10.14 13.64 5.89
C LYS A 236 -9.85 12.18 6.23
N MET A 237 -10.68 11.25 5.77
CA MET A 237 -10.51 9.82 6.00
C MET A 237 -9.39 9.22 5.14
N THR A 238 -9.04 9.87 4.03
CA THR A 238 -8.12 9.32 3.03
C THR A 238 -6.86 10.15 2.86
N ASN A 239 -6.89 11.42 3.27
CA ASN A 239 -5.73 12.31 3.22
C ASN A 239 -4.83 12.24 4.47
N TYR A 240 -5.27 11.55 5.53
CA TYR A 240 -4.53 11.35 6.79
C TYR A 240 -4.07 12.64 7.48
N THR A 241 -4.78 13.75 7.28
CA THR A 241 -4.47 15.04 7.93
C THR A 241 -4.61 15.01 9.44
N THR A 242 -5.31 14.02 10.00
CA THR A 242 -5.47 13.82 11.45
C THR A 242 -4.40 12.92 12.08
N ALA A 243 -3.53 12.29 11.28
CA ALA A 243 -2.51 11.38 11.78
C ALA A 243 -1.32 12.13 12.38
N ARG A 244 -1.11 12.00 13.69
CA ARG A 244 -0.11 12.78 14.46
C ARG A 244 1.34 12.55 14.03
N LYS A 245 1.66 11.36 13.50
CA LYS A 245 3.03 11.01 13.08
C LYS A 245 3.35 11.45 11.64
N LEU A 246 2.39 12.06 10.94
CA LEU A 246 2.57 12.54 9.56
C LEU A 246 2.68 14.07 9.55
N ASN A 247 3.86 14.58 9.22
CA ASN A 247 4.11 15.99 9.01
C ASN A 247 3.80 16.40 7.57
N HIS A 248 2.56 16.85 7.33
CA HIS A 248 2.09 17.26 6.00
C HIS A 248 2.73 18.57 5.48
N GLU A 249 3.42 19.33 6.33
CA GLU A 249 4.20 20.50 5.90
C GLU A 249 5.49 20.07 5.18
N VAL A 250 6.07 18.92 5.56
CA VAL A 250 7.25 18.34 4.87
C VAL A 250 6.85 17.73 3.53
N SER A 251 5.76 16.97 3.51
CA SER A 251 5.17 16.44 2.28
C SER A 251 3.73 16.02 2.57
N PRO A 252 2.73 16.40 1.76
CA PRO A 252 1.36 15.93 1.92
C PRO A 252 1.26 14.45 1.55
N PHE A 253 0.43 13.69 2.28
CA PHE A 253 0.19 12.26 1.96
C PHE A 253 -0.38 12.09 0.54
N MET A 254 -1.39 12.89 0.21
CA MET A 254 -1.95 13.02 -1.13
C MET A 254 -1.05 13.95 -1.97
N ARG A 255 0.09 13.42 -2.41
CA ARG A 255 1.17 14.21 -3.04
C ARG A 255 0.89 14.60 -4.49
N LYS A 256 0.76 13.62 -5.40
CA LYS A 256 0.51 13.86 -6.84
C LYS A 256 -0.42 12.88 -7.54
N GLY A 257 -0.59 11.65 -7.04
CA GLY A 257 -1.58 10.68 -7.57
C GLY A 257 -1.43 10.29 -9.04
N LYS A 258 -0.25 10.46 -9.66
CA LYS A 258 -0.05 10.25 -11.09
C LYS A 258 1.00 9.18 -11.39
N VAL A 259 0.97 8.66 -12.61
CA VAL A 259 2.04 7.84 -13.20
C VAL A 259 3.06 8.75 -13.89
N GLY A 260 4.35 8.47 -13.72
CA GLY A 260 5.44 9.17 -14.40
C GLY A 260 6.05 10.35 -13.63
N ASP A 261 5.79 10.49 -12.33
CA ASP A 261 6.41 11.56 -11.54
C ASP A 261 7.90 11.31 -11.25
N TRP A 262 8.34 10.06 -11.37
CA TRP A 262 9.75 9.68 -11.26
C TRP A 262 10.67 10.49 -12.18
N LYS A 263 10.21 10.90 -13.36
CA LYS A 263 10.97 11.74 -14.30
C LYS A 263 11.40 13.09 -13.72
N ASN A 264 10.73 13.57 -12.67
CA ASN A 264 11.07 14.83 -11.99
C ASN A 264 12.08 14.65 -10.84
N HIS A 265 12.54 13.42 -10.58
CA HIS A 265 13.38 13.09 -9.41
C HIS A 265 14.64 12.33 -9.81
N PHE A 266 14.52 11.41 -10.76
CA PHE A 266 15.66 10.65 -11.25
C PHE A 266 16.54 11.55 -12.12
N THR A 267 17.83 11.57 -11.82
CA THR A 267 18.85 11.99 -12.80
C THR A 267 18.95 10.93 -13.91
N VAL A 268 19.53 11.30 -15.06
CA VAL A 268 19.76 10.34 -16.15
C VAL A 268 20.60 9.16 -15.69
N ALA A 269 21.71 9.41 -14.99
CA ALA A 269 22.59 8.36 -14.47
C ALA A 269 21.89 7.43 -13.47
N GLN A 270 21.10 7.99 -12.54
CA GLN A 270 20.29 7.18 -11.62
C GLN A 270 19.26 6.32 -12.36
N ASN A 271 18.65 6.86 -13.41
CA ASN A 271 17.69 6.12 -14.21
C ASN A 271 18.34 4.93 -14.94
N GLU A 272 19.49 5.15 -15.58
CA GLU A 272 20.25 4.09 -16.28
C GLU A 272 20.67 2.99 -15.31
N GLN A 273 21.26 3.36 -14.17
CA GLN A 273 21.64 2.40 -13.12
C GLN A 273 20.43 1.61 -12.60
N PHE A 274 19.31 2.29 -12.37
CA PHE A 274 18.08 1.65 -11.91
C PHE A 274 17.52 0.68 -12.95
N ASP A 275 17.53 1.04 -14.24
CA ASP A 275 17.04 0.20 -15.32
C ASP A 275 17.88 -1.08 -15.49
N GLU A 276 19.20 -0.97 -15.32
CA GLU A 276 20.09 -2.13 -15.30
C GLU A 276 19.83 -3.06 -14.11
N ASP A 277 19.67 -2.52 -12.90
CA ASP A 277 19.35 -3.30 -11.71
C ASP A 277 17.96 -3.96 -11.83
N TYR A 278 16.97 -3.20 -12.29
CA TYR A 278 15.61 -3.67 -12.54
C TYR A 278 15.59 -4.84 -13.52
N LYS A 279 16.33 -4.76 -14.63
CA LYS A 279 16.42 -5.85 -15.62
C LYS A 279 17.02 -7.13 -15.03
N LYS A 280 17.95 -7.02 -14.08
CA LYS A 280 18.57 -8.19 -13.41
C LYS A 280 17.60 -8.86 -12.44
N LYS A 281 16.76 -8.08 -11.75
CA LYS A 281 15.86 -8.56 -10.68
C LYS A 281 14.48 -8.95 -11.17
N MET A 282 13.95 -8.28 -12.19
CA MET A 282 12.64 -8.58 -12.78
C MET A 282 12.78 -9.61 -13.90
N LYS A 283 12.86 -10.89 -13.50
CA LYS A 283 13.11 -12.00 -14.42
C LYS A 283 11.86 -12.57 -15.08
N ASN A 284 10.69 -12.37 -14.48
CA ASN A 284 9.44 -12.90 -15.03
C ASN A 284 8.97 -12.02 -16.21
N PRO A 285 8.95 -12.55 -17.46
CA PRO A 285 8.59 -11.76 -18.63
C PRO A 285 7.11 -11.38 -18.67
N ASP A 286 6.24 -12.05 -17.91
CA ASP A 286 4.80 -11.80 -17.88
C ASP A 286 4.42 -10.71 -16.86
N LEU A 287 5.31 -10.38 -15.92
CA LEU A 287 5.12 -9.31 -14.96
C LEU A 287 5.72 -8.00 -15.50
N LYS A 288 4.90 -7.24 -16.23
CA LYS A 288 5.31 -5.98 -16.87
C LYS A 288 4.70 -4.77 -16.19
N PHE A 289 5.54 -3.80 -15.87
CA PHE A 289 5.14 -2.51 -15.31
C PHE A 289 5.30 -1.39 -16.31
N ARG A 290 4.43 -0.39 -16.24
CA ARG A 290 4.48 0.79 -17.09
C ARG A 290 4.97 1.99 -16.29
N CYS A 291 5.97 2.70 -16.79
CA CYS A 291 6.51 3.89 -16.11
C CYS A 291 5.84 5.19 -16.60
N GLU A 292 4.92 5.07 -17.54
CA GLU A 292 4.14 6.15 -18.14
C GLU A 292 2.84 5.58 -18.72
N ILE A 293 1.82 6.42 -18.79
CA ILE A 293 0.55 6.14 -19.45
C ILE A 293 0.37 7.15 -20.58
N GLN A 294 -0.19 6.72 -21.70
CA GLN A 294 -0.58 7.65 -22.74
C GLN A 294 -1.81 8.39 -22.23
N ARG A 295 -1.74 9.73 -22.11
CA ARG A 295 -2.96 10.50 -21.86
C ARG A 295 -3.85 10.31 -23.08
N ALA A 296 -5.04 9.76 -22.89
CA ALA A 296 -6.13 9.99 -23.83
C ALA A 296 -6.28 11.52 -23.93
N GLY A 297 -6.12 12.04 -25.15
CA GLY A 297 -6.22 13.47 -25.45
C GLY A 297 -7.61 14.03 -25.18
#